data_AF-A0A6A6CH07-F1
#
_entry.id   AF-A0A6A6CH07-F1
#
_cell.length_a   1.000
_cell.length_b   1.000
_cell.length_c   1.000
_cell.angle_alpha   90.00
_cell.angle_beta   90.00
_cell.angle_gamma   90.00
#
_symmetry.space_group_name_H-M   'P 1'
#
loop_
_entity.id
_entity.type
_entity.pdbx_description
1 polymer ?
#
loop_
_entity_poly.entity_id
_entity_poly.type
_entity_poly.pdbx_seq_one_letter_code
_entity_poly.pdbx_strand_id
1 'polypeptide(L)'
;MTQLQDCIARSAASNGVASLTMKYADWSHSMYATGDYSDLTVKCESREWTASTPVPTIAKDDVIEIHSSAEVVNAMIKFFYRGTYSDDWCKLPQAECGPMAFNLNMFSAADLYDIPGLGQLAKTKLLSRLEEMADVQDFRSTIILMYQDGELPFDSAAIRGKVIELAIREHCGSVDPVTGAVEDSAIDDLMEDFPVFGKDLLVAFVERFTLLREDAEKRKQSLEQRARVLTYERLQHEAEIELSLKELEKQRAEATQRQDESLQHFRDQTMELEKKGKSSEKKEADLVKRETSIEQKEADMVKWQMCLEQKEADSVKWQTSINQKEADLVKRETGIEQREEIYTRWYSGGELFPKIECQECGCIFVVIDEKTAIESLHCPLCKTNREPERHSRWTKLKSLFSK
;
A
#
# COMPACT_ATOMS: atom_id res chain seq x y z
N MET A 1 -50.66 -54.43 -37.90
CA MET A 1 -49.33 -54.27 -37.28
C MET A 1 -49.24 -53.10 -36.29
N THR A 2 -50.02 -52.02 -36.46
CA THR A 2 -50.05 -50.86 -35.55
C THR A 2 -50.43 -51.17 -34.10
N GLN A 3 -51.30 -52.15 -33.83
CA GLN A 3 -51.68 -52.52 -32.45
C GLN A 3 -50.58 -53.24 -31.65
N LEU A 4 -49.68 -53.99 -32.32
CA LEU A 4 -48.59 -54.70 -31.63
C LEU A 4 -47.45 -53.73 -31.28
N GLN A 5 -47.12 -52.82 -32.21
CA GLN A 5 -46.15 -51.76 -31.98
C GLN A 5 -46.62 -50.76 -30.92
N ASP A 6 -47.92 -50.42 -30.89
CA ASP A 6 -48.49 -49.57 -29.84
C ASP A 6 -48.47 -50.23 -28.45
N CYS A 7 -48.62 -51.54 -28.37
CA CYS A 7 -48.49 -52.28 -27.10
C CYS A 7 -47.05 -52.33 -26.61
N ILE A 8 -46.07 -52.49 -27.51
CA ILE A 8 -44.64 -52.52 -27.15
C ILE A 8 -44.16 -51.12 -26.75
N ALA A 9 -44.55 -50.09 -27.49
CA ALA A 9 -44.17 -48.69 -27.21
C ALA A 9 -44.73 -48.16 -25.89
N ARG A 10 -45.99 -48.50 -25.54
CA ARG A 10 -46.59 -48.10 -24.25
C ARG A 10 -46.02 -48.84 -23.04
N SER A 11 -45.45 -50.04 -23.25
CA SER A 11 -44.92 -50.87 -22.16
C SER A 11 -43.48 -50.50 -21.77
N ALA A 12 -42.69 -49.97 -22.71
CA ALA A 12 -41.29 -49.56 -22.50
C ALA A 12 -41.09 -48.40 -21.50
N ALA A 13 -42.15 -47.67 -21.11
CA ALA A 13 -42.10 -46.57 -20.15
C ALA A 13 -42.00 -47.01 -18.67
N SER A 14 -42.00 -48.32 -18.39
CA SER A 14 -41.84 -48.86 -17.03
C SER A 14 -40.58 -49.71 -16.91
N ASN A 15 -39.70 -49.39 -15.96
CA ASN A 15 -38.37 -49.99 -15.79
C ASN A 15 -38.35 -51.53 -15.58
N GLY A 16 -39.50 -52.17 -15.37
CA GLY A 16 -39.63 -53.63 -15.27
C GLY A 16 -39.88 -54.36 -16.60
N VAL A 17 -40.36 -53.67 -17.64
CA VAL A 17 -40.74 -54.29 -18.92
C VAL A 17 -39.53 -54.53 -19.81
N ALA A 18 -38.53 -53.65 -19.77
CA ALA A 18 -37.30 -53.79 -20.57
C ALA A 18 -36.59 -55.14 -20.36
N SER A 19 -36.64 -55.70 -19.14
CA SER A 19 -36.04 -57.00 -18.80
C SER A 19 -36.81 -58.20 -19.38
N LEU A 20 -38.15 -58.11 -19.46
CA LEU A 20 -38.99 -59.17 -20.04
C LEU A 20 -38.98 -59.12 -21.56
N THR A 21 -38.97 -57.93 -22.16
CA THR A 21 -38.85 -57.77 -23.63
C THR A 21 -37.51 -58.28 -24.13
N MET A 22 -36.42 -58.10 -23.37
CA MET A 22 -35.10 -58.61 -23.74
C MET A 22 -35.04 -60.14 -23.71
N LYS A 23 -35.60 -60.79 -22.66
CA LYS A 23 -35.67 -62.25 -22.57
C LYS A 23 -36.50 -62.90 -23.68
N TYR A 24 -37.58 -62.24 -24.10
CA TYR A 24 -38.40 -62.71 -25.21
C TYR A 24 -37.68 -62.59 -26.56
N ALA A 25 -37.00 -61.47 -26.81
CA ALA A 25 -36.21 -61.27 -28.03
C ALA A 25 -35.07 -62.29 -28.15
N ASP A 26 -34.36 -62.58 -27.06
CA ASP A 26 -33.29 -63.57 -27.03
C ASP A 26 -33.81 -64.99 -27.28
N TRP A 27 -34.95 -65.34 -26.67
CA TRP A 27 -35.61 -66.63 -26.89
C TRP A 27 -36.11 -66.79 -28.33
N SER A 28 -36.79 -65.77 -28.86
CA SER A 28 -37.30 -65.76 -30.22
C SER A 28 -36.16 -65.86 -31.25
N HIS A 29 -35.05 -65.17 -30.99
CA HIS A 29 -33.86 -65.30 -31.82
C HIS A 29 -33.21 -66.69 -31.73
N SER A 30 -33.22 -67.34 -30.57
CA SER A 30 -32.73 -68.72 -30.42
C SER A 30 -33.55 -69.71 -31.26
N MET A 31 -34.86 -69.49 -31.40
CA MET A 31 -35.72 -70.30 -32.27
C MET A 31 -35.36 -70.11 -33.74
N TYR A 32 -35.12 -68.87 -34.17
CA TYR A 32 -34.62 -68.59 -35.52
C TYR A 32 -33.26 -69.28 -35.78
N ALA A 33 -32.33 -69.23 -34.84
CA ALA A 33 -31.00 -69.81 -35.01
C ALA A 33 -31.01 -71.35 -35.10
N THR A 34 -32.00 -72.00 -34.50
CA THR A 34 -32.14 -73.47 -34.50
C THR A 34 -33.04 -73.98 -35.62
N GLY A 35 -33.89 -73.12 -36.19
CA GLY A 35 -34.89 -73.49 -37.21
C GLY A 35 -36.13 -74.18 -36.62
N ASP A 36 -36.22 -74.28 -35.29
CA ASP A 36 -37.32 -74.94 -34.60
C ASP A 36 -38.63 -74.14 -34.79
N TYR A 37 -39.72 -74.85 -35.13
CA TYR A 37 -41.06 -74.27 -35.37
C TYR A 37 -41.14 -73.26 -36.52
N SER A 38 -40.28 -73.40 -37.53
CA SER A 38 -40.38 -72.61 -38.75
C SER A 38 -41.54 -73.09 -39.64
N ASP A 39 -42.34 -72.15 -40.12
CA ASP A 39 -43.49 -72.38 -41.00
C ASP A 39 -43.44 -71.51 -42.27
N LEU A 40 -42.36 -70.74 -42.43
CA LEU A 40 -42.10 -69.88 -43.57
C LEU A 40 -40.65 -70.05 -44.05
N THR A 41 -40.47 -70.12 -45.36
CA THR A 41 -39.16 -70.08 -46.02
C THR A 41 -39.01 -68.76 -46.76
N VAL A 42 -38.04 -67.95 -46.35
CA VAL A 42 -37.63 -66.75 -47.10
C VAL A 42 -36.51 -67.17 -48.04
N LYS A 43 -36.66 -66.94 -49.35
CA LYS A 43 -35.62 -67.20 -50.34
C LYS A 43 -35.09 -65.88 -50.89
N CYS A 44 -33.77 -65.80 -50.95
CA CYS A 44 -33.06 -64.69 -51.58
C CYS A 44 -31.88 -65.30 -52.35
N GLU A 45 -31.96 -65.25 -53.68
CA GLU A 45 -30.97 -65.86 -54.56
C GLU A 45 -30.75 -67.37 -54.26
N SER A 46 -29.53 -67.75 -53.87
CA SER A 46 -29.13 -69.11 -53.53
C SER A 46 -29.29 -69.44 -52.04
N ARG A 47 -29.71 -68.48 -51.22
CA ARG A 47 -29.84 -68.64 -49.78
C ARG A 47 -31.30 -68.73 -49.37
N GLU A 48 -31.56 -69.60 -48.41
CA GLU A 48 -32.88 -69.82 -47.83
C GLU A 48 -32.78 -69.68 -46.32
N TRP A 49 -33.76 -68.99 -45.73
CA TRP A 49 -33.90 -68.84 -44.29
C TRP A 49 -35.25 -69.40 -43.87
N THR A 50 -35.25 -70.23 -42.85
CA THR A 50 -36.49 -70.66 -42.22
C THR A 50 -36.85 -69.68 -41.12
N ALA A 51 -38.10 -69.23 -41.11
CA ALA A 51 -38.64 -68.29 -40.15
C ALA A 51 -39.99 -68.82 -39.65
N SER A 52 -40.37 -68.37 -38.46
CA SER A 52 -41.69 -68.61 -37.89
C SER A 52 -42.52 -67.36 -38.11
N THR A 53 -43.67 -67.46 -38.74
CA THR A 53 -44.60 -66.35 -38.94
C THR A 53 -45.27 -65.99 -37.61
N PRO A 54 -45.06 -64.79 -37.07
CA PRO A 54 -45.79 -64.36 -35.88
C PRO A 54 -47.22 -63.86 -36.22
N VAL A 55 -47.65 -63.88 -37.50
CA VAL A 55 -48.95 -63.33 -37.93
C VAL A 55 -49.61 -64.22 -39.00
N PRO A 56 -50.86 -64.66 -38.81
CA PRO A 56 -51.55 -65.56 -39.72
C PRO A 56 -52.26 -64.76 -40.81
N THR A 57 -51.66 -64.50 -41.99
CA THR A 57 -52.50 -64.12 -43.17
C THR A 57 -51.85 -64.04 -44.55
N ILE A 58 -50.52 -64.09 -44.72
CA ILE A 58 -49.92 -63.69 -46.01
C ILE A 58 -48.98 -64.76 -46.56
N ALA A 59 -49.54 -65.89 -47.00
CA ALA A 59 -49.19 -66.61 -48.23
C ALA A 59 -49.92 -67.96 -48.26
N LYS A 60 -50.33 -68.42 -49.44
CA LYS A 60 -50.83 -69.80 -49.67
C LYS A 60 -49.70 -70.79 -49.90
N ASP A 61 -48.50 -70.28 -50.19
CA ASP A 61 -47.28 -71.02 -50.45
C ASP A 61 -46.28 -70.61 -49.38
N ASP A 62 -45.67 -71.57 -48.67
CA ASP A 62 -44.77 -71.33 -47.53
C ASP A 62 -43.42 -70.69 -47.91
N VAL A 63 -43.34 -70.02 -49.07
CA VAL A 63 -42.12 -69.48 -49.66
C VAL A 63 -42.32 -68.02 -50.09
N ILE A 64 -41.51 -67.11 -49.54
CA ILE A 64 -41.45 -65.69 -49.94
C ILE A 64 -40.11 -65.42 -50.61
N GLU A 65 -40.14 -64.96 -51.86
CA GLU A 65 -38.93 -64.52 -52.58
C GLU A 65 -38.69 -63.02 -52.34
N ILE A 66 -37.50 -62.69 -51.84
CA ILE A 66 -37.06 -61.31 -51.54
C ILE A 66 -35.95 -60.96 -52.51
N HIS A 67 -36.08 -59.82 -53.19
CA HIS A 67 -35.10 -59.32 -54.16
C HIS A 67 -34.22 -58.24 -53.50
N SER A 68 -33.28 -58.66 -52.66
CA SER A 68 -32.30 -57.78 -51.99
C SER A 68 -30.99 -58.54 -51.78
N SER A 69 -29.95 -57.95 -51.20
CA SER A 69 -28.73 -58.74 -50.90
C SER A 69 -29.00 -59.71 -49.74
N ALA A 70 -28.38 -60.88 -49.79
CA ALA A 70 -28.57 -61.92 -48.78
C ALA A 70 -28.24 -61.45 -47.36
N GLU A 71 -27.29 -60.53 -47.23
CA GLU A 71 -26.85 -59.93 -45.98
C GLU A 71 -27.90 -58.96 -45.42
N VAL A 72 -28.51 -58.15 -46.28
CA VAL A 72 -29.64 -57.26 -45.93
C VAL A 72 -30.85 -58.08 -45.50
N VAL A 73 -31.18 -59.15 -46.25
CA VAL A 73 -32.29 -60.05 -45.88
C VAL A 73 -32.04 -60.71 -44.53
N ASN A 74 -30.84 -61.25 -44.29
CA ASN A 74 -30.50 -61.85 -43.01
C ASN A 74 -30.58 -60.83 -41.85
N ALA A 75 -30.14 -59.59 -42.07
CA ALA A 75 -30.23 -58.53 -41.06
C ALA A 75 -31.67 -58.07 -40.81
N MET A 76 -32.50 -58.01 -41.86
CA MET A 76 -33.93 -57.72 -41.77
C MET A 76 -34.68 -58.81 -40.99
N ILE A 77 -34.38 -60.08 -41.25
CA ILE A 77 -34.93 -61.20 -40.46
C ILE A 77 -34.51 -61.06 -39.00
N LYS A 78 -33.22 -60.82 -38.72
CA LYS A 78 -32.74 -60.58 -37.35
C LYS A 78 -33.45 -59.41 -36.67
N PHE A 79 -33.78 -58.35 -37.41
CA PHE A 79 -34.57 -57.24 -36.91
C PHE A 79 -35.97 -57.67 -36.48
N PHE A 80 -36.67 -58.52 -37.23
CA PHE A 80 -38.00 -59.01 -36.81
C PHE A 80 -37.96 -59.78 -35.49
N TYR A 81 -36.87 -60.53 -35.24
CA TYR A 81 -36.70 -61.30 -34.00
C TYR A 81 -36.19 -60.46 -32.82
N ARG A 82 -35.30 -59.50 -33.06
CA ARG A 82 -34.58 -58.77 -32.00
C ARG A 82 -35.02 -57.31 -31.83
N GLY A 83 -35.78 -56.76 -32.76
CA GLY A 83 -36.05 -55.32 -32.87
C GLY A 83 -34.82 -54.49 -33.25
N THR A 84 -33.72 -55.12 -33.62
CA THR A 84 -32.46 -54.47 -34.00
C THR A 84 -31.63 -55.38 -34.91
N TYR A 85 -30.66 -54.81 -35.62
CA TYR A 85 -29.68 -55.54 -36.43
C TYR A 85 -28.27 -54.99 -36.16
N SER A 86 -27.23 -55.77 -36.47
CA SER A 86 -25.82 -55.33 -36.35
C SER A 86 -25.20 -55.14 -37.73
N ASP A 87 -24.44 -54.07 -37.88
CA ASP A 87 -23.60 -53.70 -39.02
C ASP A 87 -22.12 -53.99 -38.75
N ASP A 88 -21.78 -54.74 -37.69
CA ASP A 88 -20.40 -55.02 -37.32
C ASP A 88 -19.70 -55.95 -38.31
N TRP A 89 -20.47 -56.79 -39.01
CA TRP A 89 -19.93 -57.67 -40.04
C TRP A 89 -19.36 -56.88 -41.23
N CYS A 90 -19.91 -55.70 -41.53
CA CYS A 90 -19.44 -54.79 -42.57
C CYS A 90 -18.07 -54.18 -42.27
N LYS A 91 -17.60 -54.28 -41.03
CA LYS A 91 -16.28 -53.79 -40.62
C LYS A 91 -15.17 -54.80 -40.91
N LEU A 92 -15.53 -56.02 -41.31
CA LEU A 92 -14.58 -57.07 -41.61
C LEU A 92 -14.05 -56.91 -43.04
N PRO A 93 -12.76 -57.20 -43.32
CA PRO A 93 -12.18 -57.03 -44.65
C PRO A 93 -12.85 -57.83 -45.77
N GLN A 94 -13.53 -58.92 -45.42
CA GLN A 94 -14.26 -59.77 -46.36
C GLN A 94 -15.69 -59.29 -46.67
N ALA A 95 -16.14 -58.19 -46.06
CA ALA A 95 -17.46 -57.66 -46.35
C ALA A 95 -17.50 -57.05 -47.76
N GLU A 96 -18.58 -57.32 -48.49
CA GLU A 96 -18.78 -56.79 -49.85
C GLU A 96 -19.10 -55.28 -49.86
N CYS A 97 -19.61 -54.76 -48.73
CA CYS A 97 -19.89 -53.35 -48.55
C CYS A 97 -19.54 -52.91 -47.14
N GLY A 98 -19.17 -51.64 -46.99
CA GLY A 98 -18.92 -51.06 -45.68
C GLY A 98 -20.22 -50.70 -44.94
N PRO A 99 -20.11 -50.27 -43.66
CA PRO A 99 -21.25 -50.01 -42.81
C PRO A 99 -22.23 -48.96 -43.37
N MET A 100 -21.77 -47.91 -44.05
CA MET A 100 -22.65 -46.87 -44.60
C MET A 100 -23.48 -47.43 -45.76
N ALA A 101 -22.83 -48.04 -46.75
CA ALA A 101 -23.51 -48.63 -47.88
C ALA A 101 -24.51 -49.72 -47.44
N PHE A 102 -24.14 -50.53 -46.44
CA PHE A 102 -25.04 -51.52 -45.86
C PHE A 102 -26.27 -50.89 -45.18
N ASN A 103 -26.08 -49.88 -44.33
CA ASN A 103 -27.21 -49.23 -43.64
C ASN A 103 -28.12 -48.49 -44.63
N LEU A 104 -27.60 -47.97 -45.75
CA LEU A 104 -28.40 -47.40 -46.84
C LEU A 104 -29.24 -48.48 -47.53
N ASN A 105 -28.65 -49.64 -47.86
CA ASN A 105 -29.40 -50.75 -48.44
C ASN A 105 -30.47 -51.30 -47.48
N MET A 106 -30.19 -51.35 -46.17
CA MET A 106 -31.19 -51.68 -45.15
C MET A 106 -32.32 -50.65 -45.11
N PHE A 107 -32.02 -49.36 -45.28
CA PHE A 107 -33.03 -48.30 -45.35
C PHE A 107 -33.91 -48.45 -46.60
N SER A 108 -33.31 -48.68 -47.78
CA SER A 108 -34.04 -48.92 -49.03
C SER A 108 -34.90 -50.18 -48.96
N ALA A 109 -34.38 -51.28 -48.39
CA ALA A 109 -35.17 -52.50 -48.19
C ALA A 109 -36.35 -52.26 -47.22
N ALA A 110 -36.14 -51.50 -46.15
CA ALA A 110 -37.20 -51.17 -45.22
C ALA A 110 -38.33 -50.35 -45.88
N ASP A 111 -38.00 -49.45 -46.81
CA ASP A 111 -39.00 -48.72 -47.59
C ASP A 111 -39.72 -49.63 -48.59
N LEU A 112 -38.96 -50.43 -49.34
CA LEU A 112 -39.49 -51.38 -50.33
C LEU A 112 -40.53 -52.35 -49.75
N TYR A 113 -40.29 -52.82 -48.51
CA TYR A 113 -41.17 -53.78 -47.82
C TYR A 113 -42.09 -53.13 -46.77
N ASP A 114 -42.18 -51.79 -46.71
CA ASP A 114 -43.02 -51.03 -45.78
C ASP A 114 -42.81 -51.41 -44.29
N ILE A 115 -41.55 -51.36 -43.84
CA ILE A 115 -41.10 -51.66 -42.48
C ILE A 115 -40.58 -50.39 -41.81
N PRO A 116 -41.45 -49.46 -41.38
CA PRO A 116 -41.04 -48.12 -40.92
C PRO A 116 -40.09 -48.15 -39.71
N GLY A 117 -40.26 -49.10 -38.79
CA GLY A 117 -39.39 -49.26 -37.63
C GLY A 117 -37.95 -49.64 -38.00
N LEU A 118 -37.78 -50.43 -39.06
CA LEU A 118 -36.47 -50.77 -39.60
C LEU A 118 -35.86 -49.58 -40.33
N GLY A 119 -36.66 -48.87 -41.13
CA GLY A 119 -36.24 -47.66 -41.84
C GLY A 119 -35.72 -46.60 -40.89
N GLN A 120 -36.44 -46.31 -39.80
CA GLN A 120 -36.01 -45.34 -38.79
C GLN A 120 -34.67 -45.74 -38.13
N LEU A 121 -34.52 -47.03 -37.78
CA LEU A 121 -33.29 -47.55 -37.19
C LEU A 121 -32.12 -47.47 -38.18
N ALA A 122 -32.34 -47.86 -39.44
CA ALA A 122 -31.34 -47.83 -40.48
C ALA A 122 -30.89 -46.40 -40.81
N LYS A 123 -31.83 -45.45 -40.91
CA LYS A 123 -31.54 -44.02 -41.03
C LYS A 123 -30.67 -43.53 -39.88
N THR A 124 -31.03 -43.86 -38.64
CA THR A 124 -30.27 -43.44 -37.45
C THR A 124 -28.84 -43.99 -37.46
N LYS A 125 -28.68 -45.28 -37.78
CA LYS A 125 -27.36 -45.91 -37.87
C LYS A 125 -26.52 -45.32 -39.00
N LEU A 126 -27.11 -45.12 -40.18
CA LEU A 126 -26.45 -44.48 -41.31
C LEU A 126 -25.94 -43.09 -40.95
N LEU A 127 -26.80 -42.25 -40.36
CA LEU A 127 -26.41 -40.89 -39.93
C LEU A 127 -25.28 -40.92 -38.89
N SER A 128 -25.32 -41.84 -37.93
CA SER A 128 -24.24 -42.03 -36.96
C SER A 128 -22.93 -42.45 -37.63
N ARG A 129 -22.98 -43.32 -38.65
CA ARG A 129 -21.79 -43.75 -39.40
C ARG A 129 -21.23 -42.67 -40.30
N LEU A 130 -22.09 -41.80 -40.82
CA LEU A 130 -21.71 -40.62 -41.58
C LEU A 130 -21.00 -39.58 -40.69
N GLU A 131 -21.39 -39.47 -39.42
CA GLU A 131 -20.70 -38.60 -38.45
C GLU A 131 -19.36 -39.16 -37.96
N GLU A 132 -19.27 -40.48 -37.78
CA GLU A 132 -18.02 -41.20 -37.54
C GLU A 132 -17.13 -41.13 -38.79
N MET A 133 -15.79 -41.05 -38.63
CA MET A 133 -14.89 -40.88 -39.78
C MET A 133 -15.19 -41.90 -40.90
N ALA A 134 -15.55 -41.38 -42.06
CA ALA A 134 -15.99 -42.16 -43.21
C ALA A 134 -14.79 -42.81 -43.88
N ASP A 135 -14.80 -44.14 -44.00
CA ASP A 135 -13.95 -44.82 -44.96
C ASP A 135 -14.31 -44.32 -46.37
N VAL A 136 -13.31 -43.83 -47.11
CA VAL A 136 -13.54 -43.16 -48.41
C VAL A 136 -14.18 -44.11 -49.42
N GLN A 137 -13.86 -45.40 -49.38
CA GLN A 137 -14.44 -46.38 -50.29
C GLN A 137 -15.89 -46.72 -49.92
N ASP A 138 -16.20 -46.85 -48.63
CA ASP A 138 -17.58 -47.02 -48.17
C ASP A 138 -18.44 -45.77 -48.46
N PHE A 139 -17.87 -44.57 -48.32
CA PHE A 139 -18.52 -43.32 -48.68
C PHE A 139 -18.84 -43.26 -50.18
N ARG A 140 -17.85 -43.59 -51.02
CA ARG A 140 -18.02 -43.69 -52.47
C ARG A 140 -19.13 -44.68 -52.85
N SER A 141 -19.10 -45.88 -52.25
CA SER A 141 -20.11 -46.92 -52.48
C SER A 141 -21.50 -46.44 -52.06
N THR A 142 -21.59 -45.67 -50.97
CA THR A 142 -22.83 -45.07 -50.50
C THR A 142 -23.38 -44.06 -51.51
N ILE A 143 -22.53 -43.19 -52.09
CA ILE A 143 -22.95 -42.23 -53.13
C ILE A 143 -23.46 -42.98 -54.37
N ILE A 144 -22.71 -43.98 -54.83
CA ILE A 144 -23.11 -44.80 -56.00
C ILE A 144 -24.51 -45.38 -55.75
N LEU A 145 -24.72 -46.08 -54.65
CA LEU A 145 -26.03 -46.65 -54.29
C LEU A 145 -27.13 -45.60 -54.18
N MET A 146 -26.79 -44.40 -53.71
CA MET A 146 -27.75 -43.32 -53.47
C MET A 146 -28.23 -42.65 -54.78
N TYR A 147 -27.41 -42.61 -55.82
CA TYR A 147 -27.68 -41.88 -57.06
C TYR A 147 -27.83 -42.76 -58.31
N GLN A 148 -27.44 -44.03 -58.27
CA GLN A 148 -27.43 -44.92 -59.43
C GLN A 148 -28.84 -45.17 -60.02
N ASP A 149 -29.85 -45.35 -59.18
CA ASP A 149 -31.21 -45.71 -59.65
C ASP A 149 -32.20 -44.54 -59.61
N GLY A 150 -31.78 -43.35 -59.15
CA GLY A 150 -32.62 -42.14 -59.06
C GLY A 150 -33.79 -42.20 -58.07
N GLU A 151 -34.21 -43.40 -57.67
CA GLU A 151 -35.35 -43.71 -56.80
C GLU A 151 -34.86 -44.07 -55.40
N LEU A 152 -34.54 -43.05 -54.61
CA LEU A 152 -34.51 -43.24 -53.17
C LEU A 152 -35.88 -43.00 -52.55
N PRO A 153 -36.16 -43.61 -51.38
CA PRO A 153 -37.36 -43.38 -50.60
C PRO A 153 -37.69 -41.89 -50.35
N PHE A 154 -38.98 -41.62 -50.10
CA PHE A 154 -39.58 -40.28 -49.90
C PHE A 154 -38.97 -39.43 -48.76
N ASP A 155 -38.13 -40.00 -47.88
CA ASP A 155 -37.46 -39.32 -46.76
C ASP A 155 -35.91 -39.32 -46.88
N SER A 156 -35.41 -39.45 -48.11
CA SER A 156 -33.97 -39.45 -48.40
C SER A 156 -33.31 -38.06 -48.37
N ALA A 157 -34.08 -36.97 -48.35
CA ALA A 157 -33.53 -35.61 -48.36
C ALA A 157 -32.59 -35.32 -47.18
N ALA A 158 -32.93 -35.80 -45.98
CA ALA A 158 -32.08 -35.64 -44.79
C ALA A 158 -30.76 -36.41 -44.91
N ILE A 159 -30.81 -37.62 -45.48
CA ILE A 159 -29.63 -38.47 -45.70
C ILE A 159 -28.76 -37.85 -46.78
N ARG A 160 -29.34 -37.47 -47.93
CA ARG A 160 -28.66 -36.77 -49.03
C ARG A 160 -27.97 -35.52 -48.53
N GLY A 161 -28.67 -34.66 -47.78
CA GLY A 161 -28.10 -33.44 -47.21
C GLY A 161 -26.88 -33.72 -46.33
N LYS A 162 -26.92 -34.79 -45.52
CA LYS A 162 -25.79 -35.19 -44.67
C LYS A 162 -24.61 -35.77 -45.45
N VAL A 163 -24.86 -36.59 -46.46
CA VAL A 163 -23.81 -37.09 -47.38
C VAL A 163 -23.14 -35.91 -48.11
N ILE A 164 -23.91 -34.93 -48.59
CA ILE A 164 -23.40 -33.73 -49.23
C ILE A 164 -22.60 -32.87 -48.24
N GLU A 165 -23.09 -32.69 -47.01
CA GLU A 165 -22.37 -31.97 -45.95
C GLU A 165 -20.98 -32.58 -45.69
N LEU A 166 -20.90 -33.92 -45.68
CA LEU A 166 -19.65 -34.65 -45.51
C LEU A 166 -18.74 -34.54 -46.72
N ALA A 167 -19.27 -34.66 -47.93
CA ALA A 167 -18.49 -34.42 -49.15
C ALA A 167 -17.83 -33.03 -49.11
N ILE A 168 -18.58 -31.99 -48.72
CA ILE A 168 -18.03 -30.64 -48.56
C ILE A 168 -16.99 -30.58 -47.44
N ARG A 169 -17.23 -31.25 -46.31
CA ARG A 169 -16.32 -31.21 -45.16
C ARG A 169 -14.96 -31.86 -45.48
N GLU A 170 -14.97 -33.07 -46.01
CA GLU A 170 -13.76 -33.87 -46.20
C GLU A 170 -12.99 -33.47 -47.47
N HIS A 171 -13.70 -33.12 -48.55
CA HIS A 171 -13.08 -32.93 -49.86
C HIS A 171 -13.08 -31.48 -50.35
N CYS A 172 -13.94 -30.61 -49.83
CA CYS A 172 -13.87 -29.18 -50.11
C CYS A 172 -13.15 -28.37 -49.01
N GLY A 173 -12.82 -28.98 -47.87
CA GLY A 173 -12.04 -28.35 -46.81
C GLY A 173 -10.54 -28.22 -47.13
N SER A 174 -10.05 -28.97 -48.12
CA SER A 174 -8.63 -29.00 -48.55
C SER A 174 -8.36 -28.22 -49.84
N VAL A 175 -9.35 -27.47 -50.36
CA VAL A 175 -9.11 -26.59 -51.52
C VAL A 175 -8.10 -25.53 -51.11
N ASP A 176 -6.88 -25.64 -51.61
CA ASP A 176 -5.87 -24.60 -51.47
C ASP A 176 -6.45 -23.32 -52.10
N PRO A 177 -6.63 -22.23 -51.31
CA PRO A 177 -7.26 -21.00 -51.79
C PRO A 177 -6.44 -20.29 -52.89
N VAL A 178 -5.21 -20.73 -53.16
CA VAL A 178 -4.29 -20.16 -54.15
C VAL A 178 -4.32 -20.94 -55.47
N THR A 179 -4.46 -22.26 -55.46
CA THR A 179 -4.43 -23.08 -56.69
C THR A 179 -5.79 -23.57 -57.13
N GLY A 180 -6.78 -23.63 -56.23
CA GLY A 180 -8.13 -24.13 -56.52
C GLY A 180 -8.18 -25.60 -56.92
N ALA A 181 -7.07 -26.35 -56.79
CA ALA A 181 -7.00 -27.75 -57.16
C ALA A 181 -7.45 -28.62 -55.97
N VAL A 182 -8.50 -29.41 -56.19
CA VAL A 182 -8.87 -30.52 -55.32
C VAL A 182 -7.97 -31.69 -55.73
N GLU A 183 -7.08 -32.16 -54.86
CA GLU A 183 -6.20 -33.30 -55.17
C GLU A 183 -6.94 -34.66 -55.15
N ASP A 184 -8.24 -34.67 -54.87
CA ASP A 184 -9.02 -35.90 -54.75
C ASP A 184 -9.79 -36.23 -56.02
N SER A 185 -9.13 -36.98 -56.91
CA SER A 185 -9.72 -37.45 -58.17
C SER A 185 -10.97 -38.31 -57.97
N ALA A 186 -11.20 -38.89 -56.79
CA ALA A 186 -12.32 -39.79 -56.57
C ALA A 186 -13.68 -39.07 -56.53
N ILE A 187 -13.72 -37.80 -56.11
CA ILE A 187 -14.95 -36.99 -56.17
C ILE A 187 -15.21 -36.51 -57.59
N ASP A 188 -14.16 -36.13 -58.32
CA ASP A 188 -14.31 -35.70 -59.71
C ASP A 188 -14.92 -36.84 -60.56
N ASP A 189 -14.42 -38.07 -60.38
CA ASP A 189 -14.99 -39.27 -60.99
C ASP A 189 -16.48 -39.45 -60.62
N LEU A 190 -16.85 -39.26 -59.35
CA LEU A 190 -18.25 -39.36 -58.89
C LEU A 190 -19.13 -38.25 -59.47
N MET A 191 -18.60 -37.04 -59.66
CA MET A 191 -19.36 -35.93 -60.25
C MET A 191 -19.59 -36.15 -61.75
N GLU A 192 -18.64 -36.79 -62.44
CA GLU A 192 -18.78 -37.19 -63.84
C GLU A 192 -19.79 -38.34 -64.00
N ASP A 193 -19.66 -39.37 -63.18
CA ASP A 193 -20.54 -40.55 -63.20
C ASP A 193 -21.97 -40.22 -62.73
N PHE A 194 -22.11 -39.30 -61.76
CA PHE A 194 -23.39 -38.94 -61.13
C PHE A 194 -23.62 -37.40 -61.16
N PRO A 195 -24.08 -36.83 -62.28
CA PRO A 195 -24.24 -35.37 -62.43
C PRO A 195 -25.27 -34.76 -61.47
N VAL A 196 -26.25 -35.54 -60.98
CA VAL A 196 -27.21 -35.10 -59.97
C VAL A 196 -26.51 -34.85 -58.63
N PHE A 197 -25.61 -35.76 -58.23
CA PHE A 197 -24.78 -35.58 -57.04
C PHE A 197 -23.89 -34.34 -57.19
N GLY A 198 -23.24 -34.17 -58.33
CA GLY A 198 -22.42 -32.99 -58.59
C GLY A 198 -23.20 -31.67 -58.49
N LYS A 199 -24.45 -31.65 -59.00
CA LYS A 199 -25.33 -30.49 -58.86
C LYS A 199 -25.69 -30.20 -57.40
N ASP A 200 -26.11 -31.22 -56.65
CA ASP A 200 -26.48 -31.07 -55.24
C ASP A 200 -25.29 -30.61 -54.40
N LEU A 201 -24.10 -31.14 -54.69
CA LEU A 201 -22.84 -30.75 -54.06
C LEU A 201 -22.51 -29.27 -54.35
N LEU A 202 -22.60 -28.84 -55.61
CA LEU A 202 -22.33 -27.45 -56.00
C LEU A 202 -23.32 -26.46 -55.38
N VAL A 203 -24.62 -26.81 -55.33
CA VAL A 203 -25.64 -25.95 -54.71
C VAL A 203 -25.35 -25.78 -53.22
N ALA A 204 -25.15 -26.89 -52.50
CA ALA A 204 -24.85 -26.84 -51.07
C ALA A 204 -23.53 -26.12 -50.77
N PHE A 205 -22.53 -26.28 -51.64
CA PHE A 205 -21.27 -25.55 -51.56
C PHE A 205 -21.50 -24.04 -51.71
N VAL A 206 -22.20 -23.59 -52.76
CA VAL A 206 -22.50 -22.17 -52.98
C VAL A 206 -23.27 -21.59 -51.81
N GLU A 207 -24.31 -22.28 -51.32
CA GLU A 207 -25.09 -21.85 -50.15
C GLU A 207 -24.20 -21.66 -48.92
N ARG A 208 -23.33 -22.64 -48.61
CA ARG A 208 -22.39 -22.55 -47.49
C ARG A 208 -21.43 -21.37 -47.65
N PHE A 209 -20.90 -21.14 -48.85
CA PHE A 209 -20.01 -20.00 -49.12
C PHE A 209 -20.73 -18.66 -48.98
N THR A 210 -21.98 -18.55 -49.43
CA THR A 210 -22.76 -17.32 -49.24
C THR A 210 -23.01 -17.01 -47.78
N LEU A 211 -23.38 -18.01 -46.97
CA LEU A 211 -23.57 -17.86 -45.53
C LEU A 211 -22.26 -17.47 -44.82
N LEU A 212 -21.14 -18.12 -45.14
CA LEU A 212 -19.83 -17.77 -44.58
C LEU A 212 -19.42 -16.34 -44.93
N ARG A 213 -19.71 -15.89 -46.17
CA ARG A 213 -19.43 -14.53 -46.61
C ARG A 213 -20.28 -13.50 -45.85
N GLU A 214 -21.57 -13.76 -45.68
CA GLU A 214 -22.46 -12.89 -44.91
C GLU A 214 -22.03 -12.80 -43.44
N ASP A 215 -21.65 -13.92 -42.83
CA ASP A 215 -21.15 -13.94 -41.45
C ASP A 215 -19.80 -13.23 -41.31
N ALA A 216 -18.91 -13.38 -42.28
CA ALA A 216 -17.65 -12.64 -42.33
C ALA A 216 -17.90 -11.12 -42.44
N GLU A 217 -18.83 -10.70 -43.27
CA GLU A 217 -19.19 -9.28 -43.43
C GLU A 217 -19.85 -8.72 -42.16
N LYS A 218 -20.76 -9.46 -41.52
CA LYS A 218 -21.33 -9.09 -40.21
C LYS A 218 -20.25 -8.94 -39.13
N ARG A 219 -19.29 -9.87 -39.08
CA ARG A 219 -18.15 -9.79 -38.15
C ARG A 219 -17.28 -8.57 -38.43
N LYS A 220 -16.97 -8.30 -39.70
CA LYS A 220 -16.22 -7.12 -40.12
C LYS A 220 -16.93 -5.83 -39.70
N GLN A 221 -18.24 -5.70 -39.97
CA GLN A 221 -19.03 -4.55 -39.54
C GLN A 221 -19.07 -4.40 -38.02
N SER A 222 -19.23 -5.49 -37.28
CA SER A 222 -19.16 -5.46 -35.81
C SER A 222 -17.80 -4.99 -35.29
N LEU A 223 -16.70 -5.41 -35.94
CA LEU A 223 -15.35 -4.99 -35.57
C LEU A 223 -15.12 -3.51 -35.89
N GLU A 224 -15.58 -3.05 -37.05
CA GLU A 224 -15.54 -1.63 -37.43
C GLU A 224 -16.32 -0.75 -36.45
N GLN A 225 -17.52 -1.18 -36.03
CA GLN A 225 -18.31 -0.49 -35.01
C GLN A 225 -17.56 -0.41 -33.66
N ARG A 226 -16.98 -1.53 -33.20
CA ARG A 226 -16.16 -1.53 -31.97
C ARG A 226 -14.95 -0.61 -32.09
N ALA A 227 -14.26 -0.61 -33.23
CA ALA A 227 -13.13 0.28 -33.48
C ALA A 227 -13.53 1.76 -33.45
N ARG A 228 -14.73 2.11 -33.94
CA ARG A 228 -15.28 3.47 -33.83
C ARG A 228 -15.54 3.86 -32.38
N VAL A 229 -16.17 2.99 -31.59
CA VAL A 229 -16.42 3.24 -30.16
C VAL A 229 -15.12 3.45 -29.40
N LEU A 230 -14.14 2.55 -29.55
CA LEU A 230 -12.82 2.69 -28.91
C LEU A 230 -12.10 3.97 -29.30
N THR A 231 -12.27 4.44 -30.54
CA THR A 231 -11.69 5.70 -30.99
C THR A 231 -12.35 6.89 -30.30
N TYR A 232 -13.67 6.86 -30.13
CA TYR A 232 -14.40 7.90 -29.40
C TYR A 232 -14.03 7.92 -27.91
N GLU A 233 -13.98 6.77 -27.25
CA GLU A 233 -13.58 6.66 -25.83
C GLU A 233 -12.16 7.19 -25.60
N ARG A 234 -11.22 6.87 -26.50
CA ARG A 234 -9.86 7.43 -26.46
C ARG A 234 -9.86 8.95 -26.55
N LEU A 235 -10.63 9.53 -27.48
CA LEU A 235 -10.73 10.98 -27.62
C LEU A 235 -11.35 11.65 -26.38
N GLN A 236 -12.33 10.98 -25.75
CA GLN A 236 -12.90 11.47 -24.50
C GLN A 236 -11.87 11.47 -23.36
N HIS A 237 -11.12 10.38 -23.19
CA HIS A 237 -10.07 10.32 -22.19
C HIS A 237 -8.93 11.32 -22.46
N GLU A 238 -8.54 11.53 -23.71
CA GLU A 238 -7.57 12.58 -24.07
C GLU A 238 -8.06 13.98 -23.66
N ALA A 239 -9.34 14.29 -23.89
CA ALA A 239 -9.94 15.55 -23.46
C ALA A 239 -10.02 15.70 -21.93
N GLU A 240 -10.32 14.62 -21.20
CA GLU A 240 -10.33 14.60 -19.72
C GLU A 240 -8.93 14.83 -19.14
N ILE A 241 -7.91 14.22 -19.75
CA ILE A 241 -6.50 14.42 -19.38
C ILE A 241 -6.11 15.87 -19.61
N GLU A 242 -6.45 16.46 -20.76
CA GLU A 242 -6.13 17.85 -21.08
C GLU A 242 -6.77 18.83 -20.07
N LEU A 243 -8.03 18.57 -19.69
CA LEU A 243 -8.74 19.39 -18.69
C LEU A 243 -8.08 19.27 -17.30
N SER A 244 -7.67 18.05 -16.92
CA SER A 244 -6.97 17.81 -15.66
C SER A 244 -5.60 18.49 -15.62
N LEU A 245 -4.86 18.48 -16.73
CA LEU A 245 -3.58 19.17 -16.85
C LEU A 245 -3.73 20.68 -16.69
N LYS A 246 -4.75 21.28 -17.33
CA LYS A 246 -5.06 22.72 -17.19
C LYS A 246 -5.36 23.11 -15.74
N GLU A 247 -6.09 22.28 -15.01
CA GLU A 247 -6.38 22.53 -13.59
C GLU A 247 -5.12 22.41 -12.71
N LEU A 248 -4.25 21.43 -12.97
CA LEU A 248 -2.97 21.29 -12.26
C LEU A 248 -2.04 22.48 -12.53
N GLU A 249 -1.98 22.98 -13.76
CA GLU A 249 -1.22 24.18 -14.11
C GLU A 249 -1.72 25.41 -13.35
N LYS A 250 -3.05 25.58 -13.27
CA LYS A 250 -3.67 26.63 -12.47
C LYS A 250 -3.31 26.52 -10.99
N GLN A 251 -3.43 25.33 -10.39
CA GLN A 251 -3.08 25.09 -8.99
C GLN A 251 -1.59 25.37 -8.72
N ARG A 252 -0.71 25.00 -9.66
CA ARG A 252 0.71 25.31 -9.58
C ARG A 252 0.98 26.82 -9.63
N ALA A 253 0.27 27.55 -10.49
CA ALA A 253 0.38 29.01 -10.56
C ALA A 253 -0.06 29.67 -9.24
N GLU A 254 -1.19 29.24 -8.67
CA GLU A 254 -1.68 29.71 -7.37
C GLU A 254 -0.71 29.39 -6.23
N ALA A 255 -0.14 28.18 -6.21
CA ALA A 255 0.87 27.80 -5.22
C ALA A 255 2.14 28.66 -5.31
N THR A 256 2.59 28.95 -6.55
CA THR A 256 3.74 29.83 -6.80
C THR A 256 3.45 31.24 -6.29
N GLN A 257 2.26 31.79 -6.57
CA GLN A 257 1.85 33.09 -6.06
C GLN A 257 1.86 33.14 -4.53
N ARG A 258 1.29 32.13 -3.84
CA ARG A 258 1.31 32.06 -2.37
C ARG A 258 2.73 32.00 -1.81
N GLN A 259 3.64 31.31 -2.51
CA GLN A 259 5.05 31.25 -2.12
C GLN A 259 5.70 32.63 -2.24
N ASP A 260 5.45 33.37 -3.32
CA ASP A 260 5.96 34.73 -3.52
C ASP A 260 5.40 35.71 -2.48
N GLU A 261 4.10 35.64 -2.17
CA GLU A 261 3.47 36.44 -1.11
C GLU A 261 4.08 36.14 0.27
N SER A 262 4.33 34.86 0.57
CA SER A 262 5.01 34.45 1.81
C SER A 262 6.44 34.98 1.88
N LEU A 263 7.22 34.87 0.79
CA LEU A 263 8.57 35.43 0.72
C LEU A 263 8.57 36.95 0.89
N GLN A 264 7.58 37.65 0.33
CA GLN A 264 7.42 39.08 0.51
C GLN A 264 7.13 39.42 1.98
N HIS A 265 6.20 38.71 2.62
CA HIS A 265 5.93 38.87 4.05
C HIS A 265 7.18 38.64 4.92
N PHE A 266 7.97 37.60 4.63
CA PHE A 266 9.24 37.36 5.32
C PHE A 266 10.23 38.52 5.15
N ARG A 267 10.36 39.08 3.93
CA ARG A 267 11.20 40.26 3.69
C ARG A 267 10.73 41.47 4.52
N ASP A 268 9.43 41.73 4.54
CA ASP A 268 8.87 42.85 5.30
C ASP A 268 9.12 42.69 6.81
N GLN A 269 8.96 41.47 7.34
CA GLN A 269 9.28 41.15 8.73
C GLN A 269 10.76 41.35 9.05
N THR A 270 11.67 40.94 8.15
CA THR A 270 13.11 41.17 8.33
C THR A 270 13.46 42.66 8.36
N MET A 271 12.87 43.48 7.49
CA MET A 271 13.07 44.93 7.51
C MET A 271 12.56 45.57 8.81
N GLU A 272 11.44 45.10 9.34
CA GLU A 272 10.91 45.60 10.62
C GLU A 272 11.83 45.24 11.80
N LEU A 273 12.36 44.01 11.81
CA LEU A 273 13.32 43.56 12.82
C LEU A 273 14.62 44.35 12.76
N GLU A 274 15.16 44.62 11.56
CA GLU A 274 16.34 45.49 11.41
C GLU A 274 16.09 46.90 11.94
N LYS A 275 14.90 47.47 11.69
CA LYS A 275 14.52 48.78 12.22
C LYS A 275 14.43 48.77 13.75
N LYS A 276 13.87 47.70 14.33
CA LYS A 276 13.84 47.51 15.80
C LYS A 276 15.24 47.35 16.36
N GLY A 277 16.12 46.60 15.70
CA GLY A 277 17.53 46.43 16.04
C GLY A 277 18.26 47.78 16.14
N LYS A 278 18.19 48.61 15.09
CA LYS A 278 18.77 49.96 15.08
C LYS A 278 18.21 50.86 16.20
N SER A 279 16.92 50.74 16.51
CA SER A 279 16.32 51.48 17.63
C SER A 279 16.81 50.98 18.99
N SER A 280 17.08 49.68 19.13
CA SER A 280 17.62 49.10 20.36
C SER A 280 19.06 49.53 20.57
N GLU A 281 19.90 49.44 19.53
CA GLU A 281 21.29 49.93 19.56
C GLU A 281 21.36 51.40 19.98
N LYS A 282 20.46 52.24 19.46
CA LYS A 282 20.37 53.65 19.88
C LYS A 282 20.04 53.79 21.38
N LYS A 283 19.09 53.01 21.89
CA LYS A 283 18.73 53.03 23.32
C LYS A 283 19.88 52.55 24.20
N GLU A 284 20.59 51.52 23.77
CA GLU A 284 21.75 50.99 24.47
C GLU A 284 22.89 52.02 24.53
N ALA A 285 23.18 52.68 23.41
CA ALA A 285 24.15 53.78 23.37
C ALA A 285 23.75 54.95 24.31
N ASP A 286 22.46 55.27 24.40
CA ASP A 286 21.96 56.31 25.32
C ASP A 286 22.02 55.87 26.79
N LEU A 287 21.82 54.58 27.10
CA LEU A 287 21.99 54.02 28.44
C LEU A 287 23.46 54.06 28.88
N VAL A 288 24.40 53.64 28.01
CA VAL A 288 25.85 53.72 28.29
C VAL A 288 26.27 55.16 28.59
N LYS A 289 25.73 56.16 27.87
CA LYS A 289 25.96 57.58 28.18
C LYS A 289 25.43 58.00 29.55
N ARG A 290 24.32 57.43 30.00
CA ARG A 290 23.76 57.71 31.34
C ARG A 290 24.58 57.04 32.43
N GLU A 291 24.99 55.79 32.24
CA GLU A 291 25.85 55.06 33.18
C GLU A 291 27.17 55.81 33.39
N THR A 292 27.86 56.16 32.30
CA THR A 292 29.09 56.98 32.38
C THR A 292 28.87 58.34 33.07
N SER A 293 27.71 58.97 32.89
CA SER A 293 27.35 60.20 33.62
C SER A 293 27.05 59.95 35.11
N ILE A 294 26.53 58.80 35.50
CA ILE A 294 26.28 58.42 36.89
C ILE A 294 27.61 58.13 37.58
N GLU A 295 28.48 57.32 36.96
CA GLU A 295 29.82 57.03 37.48
C GLU A 295 30.61 58.32 37.74
N GLN A 296 30.52 59.29 36.84
CA GLN A 296 31.13 60.61 37.03
C GLN A 296 30.56 61.33 38.26
N LYS A 297 29.24 61.31 38.46
CA LYS A 297 28.59 61.92 39.63
C LYS A 297 28.94 61.20 40.93
N GLU A 298 29.05 59.88 40.91
CA GLU A 298 29.49 59.08 42.05
C GLU A 298 30.94 59.42 42.42
N ALA A 299 31.84 59.51 41.43
CA ALA A 299 33.22 59.93 41.64
C ALA A 299 33.31 61.35 42.26
N ASP A 300 32.47 62.27 41.80
CA ASP A 300 32.41 63.62 42.38
C ASP A 300 31.81 63.62 43.79
N MET A 301 30.82 62.77 44.08
CA MET A 301 30.27 62.60 45.43
C MET A 301 31.31 62.04 46.40
N VAL A 302 32.11 61.06 45.97
CA VAL A 302 33.23 60.52 46.77
C VAL A 302 34.24 61.61 47.11
N LYS A 303 34.60 62.49 46.15
CA LYS A 303 35.46 63.65 46.43
C LYS A 303 34.85 64.59 47.46
N TRP A 304 33.55 64.87 47.36
CA TRP A 304 32.83 65.68 48.35
C TRP A 304 32.85 65.04 49.74
N GLN A 305 32.64 63.73 49.82
CA GLN A 305 32.68 62.99 51.08
C GLN A 305 34.09 63.02 51.71
N MET A 306 35.14 62.78 50.93
CA MET A 306 36.52 62.92 51.41
C MET A 306 36.83 64.33 51.94
N CYS A 307 36.33 65.38 51.27
CA CYS A 307 36.49 66.76 51.73
C CYS A 307 35.75 67.02 53.06
N LEU A 308 34.59 66.39 53.24
CA LEU A 308 33.78 66.50 54.45
C LEU A 308 34.45 65.77 55.62
N GLU A 309 34.91 64.54 55.43
CA GLU A 309 35.69 63.77 56.41
C GLU A 309 36.95 64.52 56.85
N GLN A 310 37.65 65.17 55.91
CA GLN A 310 38.80 66.02 56.22
C GLN A 310 38.41 67.19 57.13
N LYS A 311 37.29 67.86 56.85
CA LYS A 311 36.77 68.95 57.70
C LYS A 311 36.36 68.46 59.09
N GLU A 312 35.76 67.28 59.19
CA GLU A 312 35.42 66.66 60.48
C GLU A 312 36.70 66.33 61.27
N ALA A 313 37.72 65.75 60.64
CA ALA A 313 39.01 65.48 61.27
C ALA A 313 39.68 66.78 61.77
N ASP A 314 39.61 67.86 60.99
CA ASP A 314 40.12 69.16 61.39
C ASP A 314 39.30 69.79 62.54
N SER A 315 37.99 69.61 62.56
CA SER A 315 37.13 70.01 63.67
C SER A 315 37.45 69.23 64.96
N VAL A 316 37.68 67.92 64.87
CA VAL A 316 38.10 67.07 66.00
C VAL A 316 39.46 67.50 66.55
N LYS A 317 40.42 67.84 65.67
CA LYS A 317 41.71 68.42 66.10
C LYS A 317 41.49 69.74 66.85
N TRP A 318 40.62 70.60 66.33
CA TRP A 318 40.27 71.86 66.98
C TRP A 318 39.65 71.62 68.37
N GLN A 319 38.71 70.68 68.48
CA GLN A 319 38.08 70.33 69.75
C GLN A 319 39.07 69.74 70.75
N THR A 320 39.96 68.86 70.31
CA THR A 320 41.03 68.31 71.15
C THR A 320 41.96 69.42 71.67
N SER A 321 42.27 70.41 70.82
CA SER A 321 43.07 71.57 71.22
C SER A 321 42.35 72.47 72.24
N ILE A 322 41.02 72.61 72.14
CA ILE A 322 40.20 73.30 73.14
C ILE A 322 40.23 72.53 74.47
N ASN A 323 39.93 71.22 74.46
CA ASN A 323 39.91 70.39 75.67
C ASN A 323 41.27 70.38 76.37
N GLN A 324 42.37 70.39 75.59
CA GLN A 324 43.73 70.51 76.14
C GLN A 324 43.93 71.85 76.86
N LYS A 325 43.46 72.96 76.27
CA LYS A 325 43.53 74.28 76.91
C LYS A 325 42.66 74.37 78.15
N GLU A 326 41.48 73.73 78.17
CA GLU A 326 40.64 73.63 79.35
C GLU A 326 41.34 72.84 80.47
N ALA A 327 41.97 71.71 80.16
CA ALA A 327 42.75 70.94 81.12
C ALA A 327 43.94 71.75 81.69
N ASP A 328 44.60 72.56 80.86
CA ASP A 328 45.67 73.47 81.29
C ASP A 328 45.14 74.63 82.16
N LEU A 329 43.92 75.11 81.93
CA LEU A 329 43.25 76.10 82.77
C LEU A 329 42.87 75.52 84.13
N VAL A 330 42.32 74.31 84.19
CA VAL A 330 42.02 73.61 85.45
C VAL A 330 43.30 73.37 86.27
N LYS A 331 44.43 73.06 85.62
CA LYS A 331 45.74 72.98 86.28
C LYS A 331 46.22 74.33 86.84
N ARG A 332 45.90 75.44 86.18
CA ARG A 332 46.19 76.78 86.71
C ARG A 332 45.29 77.11 87.89
N GLU A 333 44.01 76.79 87.84
CA GLU A 333 43.05 77.03 88.92
C GLU A 333 43.42 76.23 90.18
N THR A 334 43.70 74.94 90.04
CA THR A 334 44.20 74.10 91.16
C THR A 334 45.54 74.60 91.72
N GLY A 335 46.40 75.18 90.88
CA GLY A 335 47.65 75.83 91.31
C GLY A 335 47.44 77.19 92.00
N ILE A 336 46.29 77.85 91.82
CA ILE A 336 45.92 79.08 92.53
C ILE A 336 45.33 78.73 93.90
N GLU A 337 44.45 77.73 93.98
CA GLU A 337 43.86 77.26 95.25
C GLU A 337 44.94 76.80 96.25
N GLN A 338 45.96 76.06 95.78
CA GLN A 338 47.10 75.67 96.63
C GLN A 338 47.94 76.86 97.13
N ARG A 339 48.01 77.96 96.38
CA ARG A 339 48.71 79.19 96.84
C ARG A 339 47.88 79.98 97.84
N GLU A 340 46.56 79.98 97.71
CA GLU A 340 45.65 80.63 98.66
C GLU A 340 45.62 79.91 100.02
N GLU A 341 45.74 78.57 100.03
CA GLU A 341 45.84 77.76 101.26
C GLU A 341 47.16 78.03 102.03
N ILE A 342 48.26 78.27 101.30
CA ILE A 342 49.55 78.69 101.90
C ILE A 342 49.46 80.11 102.47
N TYR A 343 48.79 81.03 101.76
CA TYR A 343 48.66 82.44 102.17
C TYR A 343 47.77 82.63 103.40
N THR A 344 46.70 81.83 103.56
CA THR A 344 45.82 81.90 104.74
C THR A 344 46.43 81.30 106.01
N ARG A 345 47.34 80.32 105.86
CA ARG A 345 48.09 79.73 106.98
C ARG A 345 49.14 80.67 107.57
N TRP A 346 49.65 81.62 106.77
CA TRP A 346 50.72 82.55 107.15
C TRP A 346 50.28 83.73 108.04
N TYR A 347 48.99 84.07 108.08
CA TYR A 347 48.52 85.30 108.75
C TYR A 347 47.78 85.12 110.09
N SER A 348 47.68 83.90 110.62
CA SER A 348 46.78 83.61 111.76
C SER A 348 47.45 83.02 113.02
N GLY A 349 48.77 83.03 113.15
CA GLY A 349 49.41 82.49 114.37
C GLY A 349 50.86 82.91 114.52
N GLY A 350 51.08 84.07 115.14
CA GLY A 350 52.40 84.63 115.40
C GLY A 350 53.15 83.88 116.49
N GLU A 351 54.39 83.50 116.18
CA GLU A 351 55.46 83.26 117.15
C GLU A 351 56.82 83.65 116.53
N LEU A 352 57.40 84.70 117.12
CA LEU A 352 58.83 85.04 117.28
C LEU A 352 59.84 84.53 116.23
N PHE A 353 60.42 85.48 115.48
CA PHE A 353 61.69 85.32 114.77
C PHE A 353 62.77 84.74 115.72
N PRO A 354 63.45 83.64 115.37
CA PRO A 354 64.59 83.16 116.13
C PRO A 354 65.77 84.11 115.95
N LYS A 355 66.19 84.78 117.04
CA LYS A 355 67.51 85.42 117.12
C LYS A 355 68.57 84.32 117.12
N ILE A 356 69.49 84.38 116.17
CA ILE A 356 70.67 83.51 116.15
C ILE A 356 71.86 84.37 116.59
N GLU A 357 72.43 84.03 117.75
CA GLU A 357 73.68 84.61 118.26
C GLU A 357 74.88 83.79 117.78
N CYS A 358 75.87 84.46 117.19
CA CYS A 358 77.13 83.82 116.85
C CYS A 358 78.00 83.65 118.11
N GLN A 359 78.18 82.41 118.56
CA GLN A 359 78.94 82.08 119.78
C GLN A 359 80.44 82.43 119.73
N GLU A 360 81.00 82.80 118.58
CA GLU A 360 82.43 83.15 118.45
C GLU A 360 82.69 84.66 118.38
N CYS A 361 81.68 85.52 118.20
CA CYS A 361 81.87 86.99 118.14
C CYS A 361 80.74 87.88 118.69
N GLY A 362 79.63 87.32 119.18
CA GLY A 362 78.59 88.07 119.91
C GLY A 362 77.65 88.95 119.06
N CYS A 363 77.62 88.79 117.73
CA CYS A 363 76.69 89.52 116.86
C CYS A 363 75.34 88.79 116.70
N ILE A 364 74.24 89.56 116.64
CA ILE A 364 72.85 89.10 116.45
C ILE A 364 72.38 89.49 115.03
N PHE A 365 71.82 88.53 114.28
CA PHE A 365 71.22 88.77 112.95
C PHE A 365 69.73 88.38 112.92
N VAL A 366 68.94 89.09 112.11
CA VAL A 366 67.52 88.82 111.84
C VAL A 366 67.37 88.50 110.34
N VAL A 367 66.86 87.31 110.01
CA VAL A 367 66.68 86.83 108.63
C VAL A 367 65.24 87.09 108.18
N ILE A 368 65.07 87.73 107.01
CA ILE A 368 63.78 88.32 106.59
C ILE A 368 63.11 87.55 105.42
N ASP A 369 63.81 86.66 104.69
CA ASP A 369 63.16 85.70 103.77
C ASP A 369 64.03 84.45 103.42
N GLU A 370 63.40 83.46 102.77
CA GLU A 370 63.97 82.16 102.36
C GLU A 370 64.94 82.26 101.17
N LYS A 371 64.82 83.28 100.32
CA LYS A 371 65.73 83.52 99.18
C LYS A 371 67.07 84.09 99.63
N THR A 372 67.07 84.87 100.70
CA THR A 372 68.26 85.52 101.29
C THR A 372 69.05 84.54 102.19
N ALA A 373 68.41 83.49 102.70
CA ALA A 373 69.05 82.45 103.52
C ALA A 373 69.97 81.49 102.72
N ILE A 374 69.82 81.41 101.39
CA ILE A 374 70.59 80.48 100.55
C ILE A 374 71.80 81.17 99.88
N GLU A 375 71.82 82.51 99.76
CA GLU A 375 72.90 83.24 99.06
C GLU A 375 73.86 84.04 99.96
N SER A 376 73.69 84.05 101.29
CA SER A 376 74.56 84.79 102.23
C SER A 376 75.30 83.90 103.26
N LEU A 377 75.87 82.78 102.81
CA LEU A 377 76.70 81.86 103.64
C LEU A 377 78.18 82.28 103.74
N HIS A 378 78.46 83.58 103.83
CA HIS A 378 79.78 84.11 104.18
C HIS A 378 79.64 85.18 105.26
N CYS A 379 80.07 84.86 106.49
CA CYS A 379 80.28 85.85 107.53
C CYS A 379 81.44 86.77 107.09
N PRO A 380 81.25 88.10 106.91
CA PRO A 380 82.27 88.95 106.30
C PRO A 380 83.55 89.14 107.14
N LEU A 381 83.61 88.59 108.35
CA LEU A 381 84.64 88.91 109.36
C LEU A 381 85.49 87.72 109.83
N CYS A 382 85.23 86.48 109.38
CA CYS A 382 86.09 85.32 109.67
C CYS A 382 86.61 84.66 108.38
N LYS A 383 87.89 84.92 108.06
CA LYS A 383 88.61 84.35 106.92
C LYS A 383 89.21 82.99 107.28
N THR A 384 88.61 81.89 106.83
CA THR A 384 89.32 80.61 106.56
C THR A 384 88.51 79.71 105.61
N ASN A 385 89.14 79.31 104.50
CA ASN A 385 88.64 78.35 103.51
C ASN A 385 88.55 76.92 104.08
N ARG A 386 87.52 76.15 103.70
CA ARG A 386 87.57 74.69 103.47
C ARG A 386 86.26 74.17 102.82
N GLU A 387 86.42 73.29 101.83
CA GLU A 387 85.35 72.43 101.26
C GLU A 387 84.63 71.62 102.36
N PRO A 388 83.35 71.25 102.15
CA PRO A 388 82.79 70.13 102.88
C PRO A 388 81.99 69.16 101.99
N GLU A 389 82.57 67.98 101.78
CA GLU A 389 81.81 66.74 101.87
C GLU A 389 81.31 66.55 103.32
N ARG A 390 80.14 65.90 103.47
CA ARG A 390 79.64 65.26 104.72
C ARG A 390 79.12 66.17 105.87
N HIS A 391 77.78 66.24 106.05
CA HIS A 391 77.05 65.66 107.21
C HIS A 391 75.63 66.25 107.46
N SER A 392 74.62 65.38 107.35
CA SER A 392 73.82 64.82 108.48
C SER A 392 73.04 65.72 109.46
N ARG A 393 73.11 67.06 109.42
CA ARG A 393 72.22 67.92 110.23
C ARG A 393 71.22 68.76 109.43
N TRP A 394 71.32 68.73 108.11
CA TRP A 394 70.51 69.56 107.22
C TRP A 394 69.23 68.91 106.71
N THR A 395 69.06 67.59 106.89
CA THR A 395 67.83 66.89 106.51
C THR A 395 66.65 67.17 107.45
N LYS A 396 66.92 67.64 108.68
CA LYS A 396 65.86 68.00 109.65
C LYS A 396 65.24 69.38 109.39
N LEU A 397 65.86 70.20 108.52
CA LEU A 397 65.33 71.48 108.07
C LEU A 397 64.63 71.38 106.70
N LYS A 398 65.07 70.49 105.80
CA LYS A 398 64.31 70.20 104.55
C LYS A 398 62.97 69.50 104.80
N SER A 399 62.83 68.69 105.85
CA SER A 399 61.54 68.05 106.19
C SER A 399 60.50 68.99 106.82
N LEU A 400 60.87 70.23 107.16
CA LEU A 400 59.95 71.26 107.62
C LEU A 400 59.47 72.19 106.50
N PHE A 401 60.10 72.14 105.31
CA PHE A 401 59.80 72.97 104.14
C PHE A 401 59.42 72.16 102.88
N SER A 402 59.18 70.84 102.98
CA SER A 402 58.68 69.99 101.89
C SER A 402 57.31 69.36 102.17
N LYS A 403 56.47 70.02 102.96
CA LYS A 403 55.04 69.71 103.06
C LYS A 403 54.23 70.93 102.64
#